data_AF-A0A803Q1W4-F1
#
_entry.id   AF-A0A803Q1W4-F1
#
_cell.length_a   1.000
_cell.length_b   1.000
_cell.length_c   1.000
_cell.angle_alpha   90.00
_cell.angle_beta   90.00
_cell.angle_gamma   90.00
#
_symmetry.space_group_name_H-M   'P 1'
#
loop_
_entity.id
_entity.type
_entity.pdbx_description
1 polymer ?
#
loop_
_entity_poly.entity_id
_entity_poly.type
_entity_poly.pdbx_seq_one_letter_code
_entity_poly.pdbx_strand_id
1 'polypeptide(L)'
;MAKSVDLEDDYDGNEMQEETSFSPMSVNQSSGNQSQSGRKKRARPRSDICVGLEKLAKSLDNMMEKSHEEAKLLIEAAKNRDNNKMYDSVWEEITKMNLHVADQIKALKIFAEQPWNVSALKNMDEATKIEFVMTLINHGFGSKDIKI
;
A
#
# COMPACT_ATOMS: atom_id res chain seq x y z
N MET A 1 23.47 -49.25 -16.70
CA MET A 1 24.90 -49.03 -16.39
C MET A 1 25.31 -47.70 -17.03
N ALA A 2 26.17 -46.95 -16.35
CA ALA A 2 26.61 -45.55 -16.61
C ALA A 2 25.77 -44.49 -15.87
N LYS A 3 26.34 -43.49 -15.20
CA LYS A 3 27.70 -43.23 -14.69
C LYS A 3 27.57 -42.08 -13.68
N SER A 4 28.23 -42.21 -12.53
CA SER A 4 28.28 -41.26 -11.42
C SER A 4 28.89 -39.92 -11.85
N VAL A 5 28.38 -38.81 -11.30
CA VAL A 5 29.08 -37.53 -11.28
C VAL A 5 29.15 -37.10 -9.81
N ASP A 6 30.36 -37.20 -9.28
CA ASP A 6 30.80 -36.61 -8.02
C ASP A 6 30.69 -35.09 -8.09
N LEU A 7 30.20 -34.46 -7.02
CA LEU A 7 30.37 -33.05 -6.78
C LEU A 7 31.13 -32.93 -5.46
N GLU A 8 32.42 -32.64 -5.56
CA GLU A 8 33.27 -32.24 -4.44
C GLU A 8 33.00 -30.77 -4.13
N ASP A 9 32.44 -30.49 -2.95
CA ASP A 9 32.38 -29.14 -2.38
C ASP A 9 33.57 -28.93 -1.45
N ASP A 10 34.71 -28.55 -2.02
CA ASP A 10 35.83 -27.98 -1.28
C ASP A 10 35.56 -26.48 -1.08
N TYR A 11 35.04 -26.11 0.09
CA TYR A 11 35.05 -24.72 0.54
C TYR A 11 36.05 -24.51 1.68
N ASP A 12 37.18 -23.98 1.22
CA ASP A 12 38.33 -23.39 1.89
C ASP A 12 37.99 -22.65 3.19
N GLY A 13 38.58 -23.14 4.29
CA GLY A 13 38.50 -22.55 5.61
C GLY A 13 39.36 -21.30 5.68
N ASN A 14 38.72 -20.13 5.51
CA ASN A 14 39.39 -18.86 5.70
C ASN A 14 39.54 -18.55 7.20
N GLU A 15 40.69 -18.94 7.73
CA GLU A 15 41.26 -18.62 9.03
C GLU A 15 41.38 -17.08 9.17
N MET A 16 40.50 -16.44 9.95
CA MET A 16 40.67 -15.04 10.34
C MET A 16 41.37 -14.96 11.69
N GLN A 17 42.61 -14.50 11.63
CA GLN A 17 43.54 -14.23 12.74
C GLN A 17 42.92 -13.28 13.79
N GLU A 18 43.02 -13.67 15.06
CA GLU A 18 42.72 -12.83 16.22
C GLU A 18 43.84 -11.81 16.42
N GLU A 19 43.61 -10.56 16.01
CA GLU A 19 44.48 -9.44 16.35
C GLU A 19 43.98 -8.77 17.63
N THR A 20 44.62 -9.17 18.72
CA THR A 20 44.54 -8.58 20.05
C THR A 20 44.87 -7.09 20.03
N SER A 21 44.06 -6.25 20.69
CA SER A 21 44.47 -4.90 21.09
C SER A 21 43.74 -4.49 22.37
N PHE A 22 44.42 -4.71 23.50
CA PHE A 22 44.01 -4.20 24.81
C PHE A 22 44.24 -2.69 24.87
N SER A 23 43.18 -1.91 25.11
CA SER A 23 43.31 -0.49 25.46
C SER A 23 43.65 -0.33 26.95
N PRO A 24 44.57 0.55 27.35
CA PRO A 24 44.95 0.73 28.75
C PRO A 24 43.89 1.53 29.51
N MET A 25 43.58 1.11 30.74
CA MET A 25 42.71 1.87 31.66
C MET A 25 43.36 3.20 32.05
N SER A 26 42.63 4.30 31.87
CA SER A 26 43.02 5.64 32.30
C SER A 26 42.75 5.81 33.80
N VAL A 27 43.79 6.14 34.56
CA VAL A 27 43.75 6.35 36.02
C VAL A 27 43.60 7.85 36.28
N ASN A 28 42.41 8.30 36.68
CA ASN A 28 42.23 9.66 37.20
C ASN A 28 42.25 9.64 38.73
N GLN A 29 43.38 10.07 39.31
CA GLN A 29 43.44 10.56 40.68
C GLN A 29 43.28 12.08 40.67
N SER A 30 42.27 12.61 41.35
CA SER A 30 42.33 13.93 41.99
C SER A 30 41.20 14.08 43.00
N SER A 31 41.59 14.21 44.27
CA SER A 31 40.77 14.70 45.38
C SER A 31 40.74 16.23 45.39
N GLY A 32 39.61 16.85 45.78
CA GLY A 32 39.65 18.18 46.42
C GLY A 32 38.66 19.24 45.92
N ASN A 33 37.54 19.35 46.65
CA ASN A 33 36.77 20.53 47.07
C ASN A 33 36.46 21.74 46.16
N GLN A 34 35.15 21.85 45.91
CA GLN A 34 34.23 23.01 45.93
C GLN A 34 34.75 24.45 45.74
N SER A 35 34.16 25.14 44.76
CA SER A 35 33.78 26.56 44.89
C SER A 35 32.41 26.83 44.24
N GLN A 36 31.50 27.40 45.03
CA GLN A 36 30.19 27.87 44.58
C GLN A 36 30.38 29.08 43.64
N SER A 37 29.87 28.97 42.42
CA SER A 37 29.66 30.10 41.53
C SER A 37 28.19 30.09 41.11
N GLY A 38 27.44 31.10 41.57
CA GLY A 38 26.06 31.34 41.16
C GLY A 38 25.98 31.64 39.67
N ARG A 39 25.83 30.59 38.86
CA ARG A 39 25.62 30.72 37.41
C ARG A 39 24.16 31.08 37.15
N LYS A 40 23.88 32.37 36.93
CA LYS A 40 22.67 32.78 36.21
C LYS A 40 22.67 32.04 34.86
N LYS A 41 21.79 31.05 34.70
CA LYS A 41 21.61 30.32 33.44
C LYS A 41 21.07 31.32 32.40
N ARG A 42 21.95 31.90 31.59
CA ARG A 42 21.49 32.60 30.37
C ARG A 42 20.82 31.56 29.49
N ALA A 43 19.61 31.84 29.03
CA ALA A 43 18.97 31.05 28.00
C ALA A 43 19.93 30.98 26.80
N ARG A 44 20.33 29.77 26.40
CA ARG A 44 21.19 29.59 25.24
C ARG A 44 20.36 29.98 24.01
N PRO A 45 20.89 30.81 23.09
CA PRO A 45 20.23 31.03 21.82
C PRO A 45 20.06 29.68 21.11
N ARG A 46 18.94 29.52 20.41
CA ARG A 46 18.65 28.29 19.65
C ARG A 46 19.80 28.07 18.67
N SER A 47 20.44 26.91 18.74
CA SER A 47 21.57 26.62 17.85
C SER A 47 21.08 26.44 16.41
N ASP A 48 21.93 26.74 15.44
CA ASP A 48 21.62 26.53 14.02
C ASP A 48 21.24 25.07 13.71
N ILE A 49 21.78 24.13 14.48
CA ILE A 49 21.41 22.70 14.45
C ILE A 49 19.95 22.51 14.83
N CYS A 50 19.47 23.12 15.93
CA CYS A 50 18.07 23.04 16.33
C CYS A 50 17.12 23.71 15.33
N VAL A 51 17.57 24.73 14.60
CA VAL A 51 16.80 25.36 13.52
C VAL A 51 16.77 24.47 12.28
N GLY A 52 17.90 23.86 11.91
CA GLY A 52 18.00 22.92 10.80
C GLY A 52 17.15 21.67 11.00
N LEU A 53 17.16 21.09 12.21
CA LEU A 53 16.32 19.93 12.54
C LEU A 53 14.83 20.24 12.48
N GLU A 54 14.42 21.44 12.90
CA GLU A 54 13.02 21.85 12.78
C GLU A 54 12.59 22.01 11.30
N LYS A 55 13.46 22.60 10.47
CA LYS A 55 13.19 22.72 9.03
C LYS A 55 13.13 21.35 8.36
N LEU A 56 14.02 20.43 8.76
CA LEU A 56 14.02 19.06 8.27
C LEU A 56 12.72 18.33 8.63
N ALA A 57 12.30 18.40 9.90
CA ALA A 57 11.04 17.80 10.35
C ALA A 57 9.85 18.32 9.54
N LYS A 58 9.73 19.65 9.38
CA LYS A 58 8.68 20.27 8.56
C LYS A 58 8.71 19.83 7.11
N SER A 59 9.91 19.67 6.53
CA SER A 59 10.04 19.19 5.15
C SER A 59 9.57 17.74 4.99
N LEU A 60 9.80 16.91 6.02
CA LEU A 60 9.40 15.50 6.05
C LEU A 60 7.88 15.35 6.22
N ASP A 61 7.28 16.17 7.09
CA ASP A 61 5.83 16.27 7.24
C ASP A 61 5.15 16.67 5.93
N ASN A 62 5.64 17.74 5.29
CA ASN A 62 5.12 18.18 3.98
C ASN A 62 5.25 17.10 2.90
N MET A 63 6.36 16.34 2.91
CA MET A 63 6.56 15.24 1.96
C MET A 63 5.58 14.10 2.21
N MET A 64 5.32 13.73 3.47
CA MET A 64 4.33 12.71 3.80
C MET A 64 2.92 13.12 3.39
N GLU A 65 2.55 14.38 3.62
CA GLU A 65 1.23 14.90 3.22
C GLU A 65 1.05 14.84 1.70
N LYS A 66 2.02 15.36 0.94
CA LYS A 66 2.01 15.26 -0.53
C LYS A 66 1.99 13.82 -1.05
N SER A 67 2.81 12.95 -0.46
CA SER A 67 2.84 11.53 -0.81
C SER A 67 1.48 10.86 -0.60
N HIS A 68 0.78 11.22 0.48
CA HIS A 68 -0.56 10.70 0.74
C HIS A 68 -1.60 11.19 -0.27
N GLU A 69 -1.53 12.46 -0.69
CA GLU A 69 -2.38 13.00 -1.77
C GLU A 69 -2.12 12.29 -3.10
N GLU A 70 -0.85 12.14 -3.50
CA GLU A 70 -0.49 11.44 -4.73
C GLU A 70 -0.89 9.97 -4.70
N ALA A 71 -0.73 9.29 -3.56
CA ALA A 71 -1.19 7.92 -3.38
C ALA A 71 -2.72 7.79 -3.53
N LYS A 72 -3.50 8.74 -2.99
CA LYS A 72 -4.95 8.78 -3.19
C LYS A 72 -5.32 8.95 -4.66
N LEU A 73 -4.64 9.86 -5.37
CA LEU A 73 -4.85 10.07 -6.80
C LEU A 73 -4.52 8.81 -7.61
N LEU A 74 -3.45 8.09 -7.27
CA LEU A 74 -3.11 6.82 -7.91
C LEU A 74 -4.16 5.74 -7.67
N ILE A 75 -4.67 5.61 -6.44
CA ILE A 75 -5.74 4.66 -6.10
C ILE A 75 -7.02 5.00 -6.88
N GLU A 76 -7.38 6.28 -6.94
CA GLU A 76 -8.56 6.74 -7.68
C GLU A 76 -8.40 6.53 -9.19
N ALA A 77 -7.22 6.82 -9.75
CA ALA A 77 -6.91 6.57 -11.15
C ALA A 77 -6.93 5.07 -11.50
N ALA A 78 -6.43 4.21 -10.61
CA ALA A 78 -6.50 2.75 -10.77
C ALA A 78 -7.95 2.27 -10.77
N LYS A 79 -8.75 2.71 -9.77
CA LYS A 79 -10.18 2.40 -9.67
C LYS A 79 -10.94 2.82 -10.94
N ASN A 80 -10.65 3.99 -11.49
CA ASN A 80 -11.30 4.49 -12.71
C ASN A 80 -10.89 3.70 -13.97
N ARG A 81 -9.63 3.26 -14.08
CA ARG A 81 -9.18 2.39 -15.19
C ARG A 81 -9.85 1.02 -15.16
N ASP A 82 -9.99 0.44 -13.98
CA ASP A 82 -10.63 -0.86 -13.81
C ASP A 82 -12.13 -0.78 -14.10
N ASN A 83 -12.78 0.31 -13.66
CA ASN A 83 -14.18 0.57 -13.96
C ASN A 83 -14.44 0.66 -15.47
N ASN A 84 -13.61 1.38 -16.24
CA ASN A 84 -13.86 1.53 -17.68
C ASN A 84 -13.81 0.18 -18.43
N LYS A 85 -12.79 -0.64 -18.14
CA LYS A 85 -12.70 -2.01 -18.70
C LYS A 85 -13.84 -2.91 -18.22
N MET A 86 -14.29 -2.72 -16.97
CA MET A 86 -15.43 -3.43 -16.42
C MET A 86 -16.70 -3.09 -17.22
N TYR A 87 -16.95 -1.82 -17.52
CA TYR A 87 -18.10 -1.36 -18.30
C TYR A 87 -18.12 -1.91 -19.73
N ASP A 88 -16.99 -1.85 -20.42
CA ASP A 88 -16.87 -2.39 -21.78
C ASP A 88 -17.20 -3.89 -21.80
N SER A 89 -16.65 -4.63 -20.83
CA SER A 89 -16.91 -6.07 -20.68
C SER A 89 -18.37 -6.41 -20.38
N VAL A 90 -19.03 -5.63 -19.52
CA VAL A 90 -20.46 -5.83 -19.23
C VAL A 90 -21.32 -5.52 -20.43
N TRP A 91 -21.02 -4.43 -21.15
CA TRP A 91 -21.73 -4.07 -22.36
C TRP A 91 -21.69 -5.19 -23.41
N GLU A 92 -20.51 -5.78 -23.64
CA GLU A 92 -20.38 -6.91 -24.55
C GLU A 92 -21.16 -8.14 -24.11
N GLU A 93 -21.23 -8.44 -22.81
CA GLU A 93 -22.03 -9.56 -22.33
C GLU A 93 -23.53 -9.30 -22.49
N ILE A 94 -24.01 -8.14 -22.06
CA ILE A 94 -25.43 -7.78 -22.14
C ILE A 94 -25.93 -7.76 -23.58
N THR A 95 -25.11 -7.33 -24.53
CA THR A 95 -25.46 -7.31 -25.96
C THR A 95 -25.51 -8.72 -26.57
N LYS A 96 -24.69 -9.68 -26.09
CA LYS A 96 -24.71 -11.09 -26.52
C LYS A 96 -25.97 -11.83 -26.07
N MET A 97 -26.55 -11.44 -24.94
CA MET A 97 -27.74 -12.08 -24.36
C MET A 97 -29.04 -11.89 -25.17
N ASN A 98 -29.02 -11.09 -26.25
CA ASN A 98 -30.16 -10.85 -27.13
C ASN A 98 -31.44 -10.40 -26.38
N LEU A 99 -31.27 -9.63 -25.32
CA LEU A 99 -32.37 -9.08 -24.51
C LEU A 99 -33.04 -7.92 -25.26
N HIS A 100 -34.28 -7.57 -24.88
CA HIS A 100 -34.92 -6.36 -25.38
C HIS A 100 -34.12 -5.12 -24.96
N VAL A 101 -34.02 -4.12 -25.84
CA VAL A 101 -33.18 -2.90 -25.63
C VAL A 101 -33.52 -2.19 -24.31
N ALA A 102 -34.81 -2.14 -23.94
CA ALA A 102 -35.22 -1.54 -22.65
C ALA A 102 -34.62 -2.28 -21.45
N ASP A 103 -34.49 -3.60 -21.53
CA ASP A 103 -33.94 -4.44 -20.46
C ASP A 103 -32.41 -4.40 -20.45
N GLN A 104 -31.77 -4.28 -21.63
CA GLN A 104 -30.34 -3.99 -21.71
C GLN A 104 -29.99 -2.67 -20.99
N ILE A 105 -30.76 -1.61 -21.22
CA ILE A 105 -30.55 -0.31 -20.56
C ILE A 105 -30.71 -0.42 -19.04
N LYS A 106 -31.74 -1.15 -18.56
CA LYS A 106 -31.94 -1.38 -17.12
C LYS A 106 -30.78 -2.18 -16.52
N ALA A 107 -30.34 -3.25 -17.18
CA ALA A 107 -29.21 -4.07 -16.73
C ALA A 107 -27.95 -3.22 -16.58
N LEU A 108 -27.59 -2.45 -17.61
CA LEU A 108 -26.39 -1.61 -17.60
C LEU A 108 -26.41 -0.59 -16.48
N LYS A 109 -27.57 0.01 -16.22
CA LYS A 109 -27.75 0.92 -15.07
C LYS A 109 -27.49 0.20 -13.74
N ILE A 110 -28.01 -1.01 -13.56
CA ILE A 110 -27.78 -1.80 -12.35
C ILE A 110 -26.29 -2.13 -12.17
N PHE A 111 -25.59 -2.54 -13.24
CA PHE A 111 -24.15 -2.83 -13.14
C PHE A 111 -23.29 -1.59 -12.89
N ALA A 112 -23.73 -0.41 -13.33
CA ALA A 112 -23.07 0.85 -12.99
C ALA A 112 -23.26 1.26 -11.54
N GLU A 113 -24.44 1.03 -10.99
CA GLU A 113 -24.73 1.29 -9.57
C GLU A 113 -24.11 0.23 -8.64
N GLN A 114 -23.93 -0.99 -9.14
CA GLN A 114 -23.46 -2.15 -8.36
C GLN A 114 -22.34 -2.92 -9.07
N PRO A 115 -21.10 -2.41 -9.04
CA PRO A 115 -19.95 -3.00 -9.72
C PRO A 115 -19.66 -4.47 -9.35
N TRP A 116 -20.01 -4.87 -8.12
CA TRP A 116 -19.79 -6.25 -7.66
C TRP A 116 -20.58 -7.30 -8.44
N ASN A 117 -21.71 -6.92 -9.06
CA ASN A 117 -22.51 -7.83 -9.88
C ASN A 117 -21.75 -8.28 -11.14
N VAL A 118 -20.77 -7.50 -11.61
CA VAL A 118 -20.00 -7.83 -12.83
C VAL A 118 -19.14 -9.07 -12.62
N SER A 119 -18.51 -9.18 -11.45
CA SER A 119 -17.73 -10.36 -11.11
C SER A 119 -18.60 -11.61 -11.03
N ALA A 120 -19.83 -11.49 -10.51
CA ALA A 120 -20.78 -12.61 -10.49
C ALA A 120 -21.17 -13.02 -11.92
N LEU A 121 -21.50 -12.04 -12.77
CA LEU A 121 -21.90 -12.28 -14.16
C LEU A 121 -20.81 -13.02 -14.96
N LYS A 122 -19.55 -12.62 -14.83
CA LYS A 122 -18.42 -13.22 -15.57
C LYS A 122 -18.20 -14.70 -15.29
N ASN A 123 -18.58 -15.17 -14.11
CA ASN A 123 -18.32 -16.54 -13.67
C ASN A 123 -19.50 -17.50 -13.92
N MET A 124 -20.59 -17.01 -14.53
CA MET A 124 -21.78 -17.80 -14.86
C MET A 124 -21.70 -18.35 -16.29
N ASP A 125 -22.43 -19.43 -16.57
CA ASP A 125 -22.70 -19.87 -17.92
C ASP A 125 -23.78 -18.99 -18.59
N GLU A 126 -23.87 -19.02 -19.92
CA GLU A 126 -24.73 -18.12 -20.69
C GLU A 126 -26.22 -18.23 -20.34
N ALA A 127 -26.71 -19.43 -20.00
CA ALA A 127 -28.11 -19.62 -19.64
C ALA A 127 -28.40 -18.98 -18.27
N THR A 128 -27.52 -19.21 -17.29
CA THR A 128 -27.63 -18.64 -15.95
C THR A 128 -27.46 -17.12 -15.95
N LYS A 129 -26.64 -16.55 -16.85
CA LYS A 129 -26.45 -15.10 -16.98
C LYS A 129 -27.74 -14.37 -17.32
N ILE A 130 -28.51 -14.88 -18.28
CA ILE A 130 -29.77 -14.27 -18.69
C ILE A 130 -30.76 -14.26 -17.53
N GLU A 131 -30.89 -15.39 -16.83
CA GLU A 131 -31.75 -15.50 -15.64
C GLU A 131 -31.32 -14.54 -14.53
N PHE A 132 -30.02 -14.45 -14.26
CA PHE A 132 -29.45 -13.53 -13.29
C PHE A 132 -29.76 -12.07 -13.63
N VAL A 133 -29.52 -11.64 -14.87
CA VAL A 133 -29.81 -10.27 -15.32
C VAL A 133 -31.30 -9.96 -15.23
N MET A 134 -32.16 -10.89 -15.66
CA MET A 134 -33.61 -10.71 -15.57
C MET A 134 -34.08 -10.63 -14.11
N THR A 135 -33.49 -11.43 -13.22
CA THR A 135 -33.76 -11.37 -11.78
C THR A 135 -33.37 -10.01 -11.21
N LEU A 136 -32.20 -9.48 -11.56
CA LEU A 136 -31.76 -8.14 -11.14
C LEU A 136 -32.73 -7.05 -11.61
N ILE A 137 -33.18 -7.13 -12.87
CA ILE A 137 -34.14 -6.17 -13.45
C ILE A 137 -35.49 -6.24 -12.76
N ASN A 138 -36.01 -7.45 -12.52
CA ASN A 138 -37.36 -7.67 -11.99
C ASN A 138 -37.45 -7.41 -10.48
N HIS A 139 -36.42 -7.76 -9.72
CA HIS A 139 -36.41 -7.55 -8.28
C HIS A 139 -35.93 -6.17 -7.87
N GLY A 140 -35.43 -5.36 -8.81
CA GLY A 140 -34.99 -4.00 -8.53
C GLY A 140 -34.03 -3.98 -7.36
N PHE A 141 -32.85 -4.59 -7.51
CA PHE A 141 -31.70 -4.34 -6.63
C PHE A 141 -31.27 -2.88 -6.79
N GLY A 142 -32.11 -1.96 -6.31
CA GLY A 142 -32.07 -0.54 -6.58
C GLY A 142 -32.72 0.19 -5.41
N SER A 143 -31.87 0.75 -4.56
CA SER A 143 -32.17 1.84 -3.62
C SER A 143 -32.91 1.61 -2.30
N LYS A 144 -33.36 0.41 -1.87
CA LYS A 144 -34.19 0.34 -0.63
C LYS A 144 -33.66 -0.40 0.60
N ASP A 145 -32.66 -1.28 0.49
CA ASP A 145 -32.39 -2.22 1.60
C ASP A 145 -31.03 -2.08 2.32
N ILE A 146 -30.40 -0.90 2.29
CA ILE A 146 -29.27 -0.61 3.20
C ILE A 146 -29.65 0.58 4.09
N LYS A 147 -30.40 0.29 5.15
CA LYS A 147 -30.36 1.11 6.37
C LYS A 147 -29.18 0.60 7.20
N ILE A 148 -28.16 1.45 7.33
CA ILE A 148 -27.11 1.35 8.35
C ILE A 148 -27.75 1.59 9.72
#